data_AF-A0A357WU68-F1
#
_entry.id   AF-A0A357WU68-F1
#
_cell.length_a   1.000
_cell.length_b   1.000
_cell.length_c   1.000
_cell.angle_alpha   90.00
_cell.angle_beta   90.00
_cell.angle_gamma   90.00
#
_symmetry.space_group_name_H-M   'P 1'
#
loop_
_entity.id
_entity.type
_entity.pdbx_description
1 polymer ?
#
loop_
_entity_poly.entity_id
_entity_poly.type
_entity_poly.pdbx_seq_one_letter_code
_entity_poly.pdbx_strand_id
1 'polypeptide(L)' 'MIIENYFENPQILHVNTMPNRCYYIPCNDEKTALSDNSRQISDRLMMLSGRWDFKYFKSIHDVSEKFWEDGFEP' A
#
# COMPACT_ATOMS: atom_id res chain seq x y z
N MET A 1 -2.38 -2.93 23.52
CA MET A 1 -1.78 -2.57 22.22
C MET A 1 -2.79 -2.95 21.14
N ILE A 2 -3.17 -2.02 20.26
CA ILE A 2 -4.23 -2.24 19.26
C ILE A 2 -3.70 -2.83 17.93
N ILE A 3 -2.38 -2.90 17.78
CA ILE A 3 -1.68 -3.43 16.61
C ILE A 3 -1.21 -4.85 16.94
N GLU A 4 -1.49 -5.80 16.06
CA GLU A 4 -1.00 -7.18 16.17
C GLU A 4 0.53 -7.21 16.01
N ASN A 5 1.20 -8.05 16.81
CA ASN A 5 2.66 -8.00 16.96
C ASN A 5 3.41 -8.84 15.89
N TYR A 6 3.02 -8.72 14.62
CA TYR A 6 3.68 -9.43 13.53
C TYR A 6 5.13 -9.00 13.32
N PHE A 7 5.47 -7.75 13.65
CA PHE A 7 6.80 -7.17 13.43
C PHE A 7 7.89 -7.74 14.35
N GLU A 8 7.54 -8.47 15.41
CA GLU A 8 8.48 -9.17 16.28
C GLU A 8 8.57 -10.69 16.00
N ASN A 9 7.74 -11.23 15.10
CA ASN A 9 7.71 -12.67 14.82
C ASN A 9 8.45 -13.02 13.51
N PRO A 10 9.68 -13.57 13.58
CA PRO A 10 10.48 -13.87 12.39
C PRO A 10 9.92 -15.02 11.53
N GLN A 11 8.94 -15.78 12.02
CA GLN A 11 8.29 -16.85 11.26
C GLN A 11 7.18 -16.32 10.34
N ILE A 12 6.75 -15.07 10.52
CA ILE A 12 5.67 -14.46 9.74
C ILE A 12 6.26 -13.30 8.93
N LEU A 13 6.60 -13.57 7.67
CA LEU A 13 7.14 -12.56 6.77
C LEU A 13 6.05 -11.73 6.06
N HIS A 14 4.96 -12.40 5.66
CA HIS A 14 3.87 -11.80 4.90
C HIS A 14 2.54 -12.44 5.28
N VAL A 15 1.48 -11.63 5.34
CA VAL A 15 0.12 -12.09 5.60
C VAL A 15 -0.75 -11.63 4.43
N ASN A 16 -1.49 -12.55 3.81
CA ASN A 16 -2.44 -12.29 2.72
C ASN A 16 -1.85 -11.56 1.49
N THR A 17 -0.55 -11.63 1.26
CA THR A 17 0.08 -11.07 0.05
C THR A 17 -0.13 -11.98 -1.16
N MET A 18 -0.22 -11.39 -2.35
CA MET A 18 -0.26 -12.16 -3.59
C MET A 18 1.06 -12.93 -3.83
N PRO A 19 1.02 -14.10 -4.51
CA PRO A 19 2.24 -14.81 -4.90
C PRO A 19 3.16 -13.97 -5.79
N ASN A 20 4.45 -14.28 -5.74
CA ASN A 20 5.46 -13.65 -6.60
C ASN A 20 5.16 -13.90 -8.09
N ARG A 21 5.29 -12.85 -8.90
CA ARG A 21 5.09 -12.88 -10.35
C ARG A 21 5.92 -11.81 -11.04
N CYS A 22 6.11 -11.94 -12.35
CA CYS A 22 6.69 -10.86 -13.16
C CYS A 22 5.85 -9.58 -13.04
N TYR A 23 6.53 -8.45 -12.97
CA TYR A 23 5.88 -7.14 -12.92
C TYR A 23 5.17 -6.83 -14.24
N TYR A 24 3.95 -6.29 -14.15
CA TYR A 24 3.25 -5.69 -15.26
C TYR A 24 2.23 -4.67 -14.75
N ILE A 25 1.82 -3.76 -15.63
CA ILE A 25 0.66 -2.89 -15.42
C ILE A 25 -0.38 -3.23 -16.49
N PRO A 26 -1.65 -3.45 -16.12
CA PRO A 26 -2.69 -3.73 -17.10
C PRO A 26 -2.83 -2.53 -18.04
N CYS A 27 -2.84 -2.80 -19.34
CA CYS A 27 -3.05 -1.80 -20.39
C CYS A 27 -4.28 -2.20 -21.20
N ASN A 28 -5.06 -1.22 -21.67
CA ASN A 28 -6.27 -1.51 -22.45
C ASN A 28 -5.97 -1.79 -23.94
N ASP A 29 -4.81 -1.37 -24.43
CA ASP A 29 -4.37 -1.53 -25.81
C ASP A 29 -2.87 -1.81 -25.93
N GLU A 30 -2.47 -2.36 -27.08
CA GLU A 30 -1.08 -2.75 -27.38
C GLU A 30 -0.13 -1.55 -27.48
N LYS A 31 -0.59 -0.42 -28.02
CA LYS A 31 0.24 0.78 -28.14
C LYS A 31 0.65 1.29 -26.76
N THR A 32 -0.28 1.30 -25.81
CA THR A 32 0.01 1.63 -24.41
C THR A 32 0.94 0.60 -23.79
N ALA A 33 0.71 -0.70 -24.03
CA ALA A 33 1.52 -1.78 -23.47
C ALA A 33 2.99 -1.77 -23.95
N LEU A 34 3.24 -1.37 -25.21
CA LEU A 34 4.57 -1.31 -25.82
C LEU A 34 5.30 0.02 -25.58
N SER A 35 4.68 0.98 -24.88
CA SER A 35 5.32 2.26 -24.58
C SER A 35 6.30 2.17 -23.40
N ASP A 36 7.36 2.98 -23.45
CA ASP A 36 8.35 3.10 -22.35
C ASP A 36 7.75 3.65 -21.04
N ASN A 37 6.56 4.27 -21.12
CA ASN A 37 5.85 4.89 -20.01
C ASN A 37 4.45 4.29 -19.77
N SER A 38 4.27 3.00 -20.08
CA SER A 38 3.01 2.26 -19.94
C SER A 38 2.33 2.45 -18.58
N ARG A 39 3.13 2.55 -17.51
CA ARG A 39 2.67 2.88 -16.16
C ARG A 39 1.89 4.18 -16.10
N GLN A 40 2.45 5.25 -16.64
CA GLN A 40 1.94 6.60 -16.49
C GLN A 40 0.72 6.85 -17.39
N ILE A 41 0.62 6.13 -18.50
CA ILE A 41 -0.42 6.37 -19.50
C ILE A 41 -1.56 5.34 -19.47
N SER A 42 -1.42 4.25 -18.70
CA SER A 42 -2.50 3.26 -18.56
C SER A 42 -3.73 3.87 -17.89
N ASP A 43 -4.88 3.71 -18.54
CA ASP A 43 -6.22 4.05 -18.05
C ASP A 43 -6.73 3.11 -16.94
N ARG A 44 -6.03 1.99 -16.72
CA ARG A 44 -6.35 0.99 -15.69
C ARG A 44 -5.52 1.18 -14.42
N LEU A 45 -4.80 2.30 -14.30
CA LEU A 45 -3.98 2.63 -13.14
C LEU A 45 -4.41 3.97 -12.52
N MET A 46 -4.47 3.99 -11.19
CA MET A 46 -4.57 5.22 -10.41
C MET A 46 -3.32 5.38 -9.54
N MET A 47 -2.63 6.52 -9.68
CA MET A 47 -1.48 6.84 -8.84
C MET A 47 -1.95 7.42 -7.50
N LEU A 48 -1.48 6.83 -6.39
CA LEU A 48 -1.78 7.28 -5.03
C LEU A 48 -0.67 8.16 -4.42
N SER A 49 0.29 8.59 -5.25
CA SER A 49 1.34 9.52 -4.82
C SER A 49 0.73 10.92 -4.57
N GLY A 50 1.18 11.60 -3.54
CA GLY A 50 0.64 12.91 -3.18
C GLY A 50 0.89 13.25 -1.71
N ARG A 51 0.05 14.13 -1.15
CA ARG A 51 0.02 14.41 0.28
C ARG A 51 -0.84 13.39 0.99
N TRP A 52 -0.36 12.93 2.13
CA TRP A 52 -1.04 12.00 3.02
C TRP A 52 -1.03 12.59 4.42
N ASP A 53 -2.12 12.41 5.16
CA ASP A 53 -2.14 12.72 6.58
C ASP A 53 -1.15 11.82 7.30
N PHE A 54 -0.33 12.43 8.15
CA PHE A 54 0.80 11.75 8.78
C PHE A 54 0.99 12.23 10.22
N LYS A 55 1.14 11.26 11.14
CA LYS A 55 1.39 11.49 12.56
C LYS A 55 2.54 10.61 13.02
N TYR A 56 3.52 11.20 13.70
CA TYR A 56 4.69 10.50 14.22
C TYR A 56 4.52 10.11 15.68
N PHE A 57 4.93 8.90 16.03
CA PHE A 57 4.93 8.35 17.39
C PHE A 57 6.34 7.82 17.73
N LYS A 58 6.75 7.93 19.00
CA LYS A 58 8.07 7.47 19.45
C LYS A 58 8.12 5.96 19.64
N SER A 59 6.99 5.37 20.02
CA SER A 59 6.81 3.93 20.17
C SER A 59 5.49 3.48 19.55
N ILE A 60 5.44 2.23 19.09
CA ILE A 60 4.19 1.60 18.65
C ILE A 60 3.15 1.53 19.79
N HIS A 61 3.60 1.53 21.05
CA HIS A 61 2.73 1.54 22.21
C HIS A 61 1.99 2.88 22.41
N ASP A 62 2.49 3.96 21.79
CA ASP A 62 1.84 5.28 21.84
C ASP A 62 0.64 5.34 20.87
N VAL A 63 0.51 4.36 19.95
CA VAL A 63 -0.62 4.23 19.04
C VAL A 63 -1.80 3.58 19.78
N SER A 64 -2.72 4.43 20.24
CA SER A 64 -3.88 4.03 21.05
C SER A 64 -5.23 4.21 20.34
N GLU A 65 -5.25 4.95 19.24
CA GLU A 65 -6.45 5.26 18.46
C GLU A 65 -6.52 4.38 17.21
N LYS A 66 -7.71 3.88 16.88
CA LYS A 66 -7.94 3.09 15.67
C LYS A 66 -8.15 4.00 14.45
N PHE A 67 -7.08 4.67 14.03
CA PHE A 67 -7.08 5.66 12.94
C PHE A 67 -7.54 5.14 11.57
N TRP A 68 -7.73 3.82 11.43
CA TRP A 68 -8.18 3.16 10.20
C TRP A 68 -9.70 2.88 10.18
N GLU A 69 -10.43 3.17 11.26
CA GLU A 69 -11.89 3.03 11.28
C GLU A 69 -12.57 4.21 10.57
N ASP A 70 -13.69 3.94 9.90
CA ASP A 70 -14.48 4.96 9.22
C ASP A 70 -14.96 6.03 10.21
N GLY A 71 -14.88 7.31 9.81
CA GLY A 71 -15.28 8.44 10.65
C GLY A 71 -14.23 8.90 11.67
N PHE A 72 -13.01 8.37 11.61
CA PHE A 72 -11.88 8.92 12.35
C PHE A 72 -11.52 10.32 11.83
N GLU A 73 -11.42 11.28 12.75
CA GLU A 73 -10.97 12.64 12.48
C GLU A 73 -9.57 12.83 13.09
N PRO A 74 -8.55 13.25 12.31
CA PRO A 74 -7.14 13.33 12.74
C PRO A 74 -6.79 14.30 13.88
#